data_AF-A0A231VJJ6-F1
#
_entry.id   AF-A0A231VJJ6-F1
#
_cell.length_a   1.000
_cell.length_b   1.000
_cell.length_c   1.000
_cell.angle_alpha   90.00
_cell.angle_beta   90.00
_cell.angle_gamma   90.00
#
_symmetry.space_group_name_H-M   'P 1'
#
loop_
_entity.id
_entity.type
_entity.pdbx_description
1 polymer ?
#
loop_
_entity_poly.entity_id
_entity_poly.type
_entity_poly.pdbx_seq_one_letter_code
_entity_poly.pdbx_strand_id
1 'polypeptide(L)'
;MCFDEGTLQSYLDGEIDESLKQQIKKHLDTCEKCSVKFNELKNLNSFLDKALKTSSIDLNEAWENLNKKINKEERGVFYMFKKYKKYIAAAAAVAVITASIALPPIQKVEAEILSLFRLNNFKTVTITPDDIQNIKNKFYQTGNKDIDLKQYGDIKVIGDYGSSKEFSKNNLDKIKSYVGYNFKIPQDVDSFKIRDSIYVEKGQSIEFKLNVDNINNLIKTFGGNKLLPENLNEKTFKIILGNSVHISSTDRNESDSSKNISYGLDIMKAPEIIVPDGIDIEKVRDAVINMPFIPDDVRKQIASIKDWKSTIPLPVTDAETIKDVTINGNKGIVISRKFDVSSNLEVYSNLALNDNGVIYLFSGSNISPDELIKIAESMR
;
A
#
# COMPACT_ATOMS: atom_id res chain seq x y z
N MET A 1 -54.43 -23.00 3.41
CA MET A 1 -53.45 -21.90 3.44
C MET A 1 -52.08 -22.54 3.29
N CYS A 2 -51.22 -22.04 2.39
CA CYS A 2 -49.90 -22.61 2.13
C CYS A 2 -48.85 -21.95 3.03
N PHE A 3 -47.77 -22.67 3.33
CA PHE A 3 -46.59 -22.10 3.97
C PHE A 3 -45.80 -21.27 2.95
N ASP A 4 -45.20 -20.18 3.42
CA ASP A 4 -44.26 -19.39 2.62
C ASP A 4 -42.92 -20.13 2.48
N GLU A 5 -42.11 -19.65 1.54
CA GLU A 5 -40.82 -20.25 1.19
C GLU A 5 -39.83 -20.22 2.36
N GLY A 6 -39.80 -19.15 3.15
CA GLY A 6 -38.89 -19.01 4.28
C GLY A 6 -39.19 -20.03 5.37
N THR A 7 -40.47 -20.24 5.68
CA THR A 7 -40.90 -21.27 6.64
C THR A 7 -40.55 -22.69 6.17
N LEU A 8 -40.65 -22.98 4.87
CA LEU A 8 -40.23 -24.28 4.30
C LEU A 8 -38.71 -24.46 4.31
N GLN A 9 -37.93 -23.39 4.16
CA GLN A 9 -36.46 -23.41 4.31
C GLN A 9 -36.06 -23.66 5.77
N SER A 10 -36.64 -22.93 6.74
CA SER A 10 -36.37 -23.18 8.17
C SER A 10 -36.70 -24.62 8.58
N TYR A 11 -37.72 -25.24 7.98
CA TYR A 11 -38.01 -26.67 8.16
C TYR A 11 -36.91 -27.58 7.60
N LEU A 12 -36.33 -27.26 6.42
CA LEU A 12 -35.21 -28.01 5.83
C LEU A 12 -33.94 -27.90 6.70
N ASP A 13 -33.71 -26.73 7.29
CA ASP A 13 -32.53 -26.44 8.10
C ASP A 13 -32.65 -26.97 9.54
N GLY A 14 -33.85 -27.39 9.96
CA GLY A 14 -34.12 -27.90 11.30
C GLY A 14 -34.37 -26.83 12.36
N GLU A 15 -34.56 -25.58 11.94
CA GLU A 15 -34.66 -24.37 12.77
C GLU A 15 -36.12 -23.99 13.12
N ILE A 16 -37.00 -24.98 13.26
CA ILE A 16 -38.40 -24.78 13.67
C ILE A 16 -38.76 -25.66 14.86
N ASP A 17 -39.75 -25.22 15.65
CA ASP A 17 -40.22 -26.00 16.79
C ASP A 17 -40.96 -27.29 16.38
N GLU A 18 -41.00 -28.27 17.29
CA GLU A 18 -41.58 -29.59 17.03
C GLU A 18 -43.09 -29.56 16.70
N SER A 19 -43.84 -28.56 17.19
CA SER A 19 -45.26 -28.43 16.87
C SER A 19 -45.45 -27.98 15.42
N LEU A 20 -44.70 -26.98 14.98
CA LEU A 20 -44.72 -26.47 13.62
C LEU A 20 -44.18 -27.51 12.62
N LYS A 21 -43.16 -28.27 13.01
CA LYS A 21 -42.58 -29.38 12.24
C LYS A 21 -43.61 -30.45 11.89
N GLN A 22 -44.45 -30.85 12.84
CA GLN A 22 -45.52 -31.82 12.59
C GLN A 22 -46.61 -31.26 11.67
N GLN A 23 -46.94 -29.97 11.79
CA GLN A 23 -47.92 -29.31 10.93
C GLN A 23 -47.43 -29.22 9.48
N ILE A 24 -46.17 -28.82 9.27
CA ILE A 24 -45.56 -28.74 7.94
C ILE A 24 -45.48 -30.13 7.31
N LYS A 25 -45.06 -31.16 8.07
CA LYS A 25 -45.00 -32.54 7.57
C LYS A 25 -46.35 -33.03 7.04
N LYS A 26 -47.42 -32.89 7.83
CA LYS A 26 -48.79 -33.27 7.40
C LYS A 26 -49.27 -32.45 6.19
N HIS A 27 -48.86 -31.20 6.10
CA HIS A 27 -49.23 -30.32 4.99
C HIS A 27 -48.52 -30.69 3.69
N LEU A 28 -47.25 -31.11 3.75
CA LEU A 28 -46.49 -31.55 2.58
C LEU A 28 -47.06 -32.85 1.97
N ASP A 29 -47.69 -33.70 2.79
CA ASP A 29 -48.35 -34.93 2.33
C ASP A 29 -49.68 -34.66 1.58
N THR A 30 -50.29 -33.49 1.79
CA THR A 30 -51.65 -33.17 1.30
C THR A 30 -51.71 -32.00 0.33
N CYS A 31 -50.72 -31.10 0.35
CA CYS A 31 -50.67 -29.92 -0.51
C CYS A 31 -49.62 -30.07 -1.60
N GLU A 32 -50.07 -30.33 -2.82
CA GLU A 32 -49.22 -30.47 -4.00
C GLU A 32 -48.33 -29.23 -4.23
N LYS A 33 -48.89 -28.02 -4.09
CA LYS A 33 -48.15 -26.76 -4.27
C LYS A 33 -46.97 -26.63 -3.31
N CYS A 34 -47.16 -26.93 -2.02
CA CYS A 34 -46.10 -26.88 -1.03
C CYS A 34 -45.10 -28.04 -1.19
N SER A 35 -45.58 -29.22 -1.61
CA SER A 35 -44.73 -30.38 -1.88
C SER A 35 -43.79 -30.13 -3.05
N VAL A 36 -44.29 -29.54 -4.15
CA VAL A 36 -43.47 -29.13 -5.30
C VAL A 36 -42.44 -28.11 -4.87
N LYS A 37 -42.85 -27.04 -4.17
CA LYS A 37 -41.93 -25.98 -3.72
C LYS A 37 -40.87 -26.49 -2.72
N PHE A 38 -41.25 -27.38 -1.81
CA PHE A 38 -40.32 -28.02 -0.88
C PHE A 38 -39.31 -28.91 -1.59
N ASN A 39 -39.74 -29.66 -2.61
CA ASN A 39 -38.82 -30.47 -3.43
C ASN A 39 -37.88 -29.59 -4.26
N GLU A 40 -38.33 -28.45 -4.78
CA GLU A 40 -37.46 -27.45 -5.44
C GLU A 40 -36.38 -26.95 -4.48
N LEU A 41 -36.75 -26.54 -3.26
CA LEU A 41 -35.81 -26.07 -2.23
C LEU A 41 -34.83 -27.17 -1.81
N LYS A 42 -35.32 -28.41 -1.62
CA LYS A 42 -34.49 -29.56 -1.28
C LYS A 42 -33.50 -29.90 -2.39
N ASN A 43 -33.93 -29.82 -3.66
CA ASN A 43 -33.06 -30.04 -4.81
C ASN A 43 -32.01 -28.94 -4.94
N LEU A 44 -32.39 -27.68 -4.68
CA LEU A 44 -31.46 -26.56 -4.63
C LEU A 44 -30.42 -26.76 -3.51
N ASN A 45 -30.85 -27.17 -2.31
CA ASN A 45 -29.93 -27.42 -1.21
C ASN A 45 -28.99 -28.60 -1.50
N SER A 46 -29.51 -29.68 -2.10
CA SER A 46 -28.68 -30.81 -2.54
C SER A 46 -27.71 -30.42 -3.67
N PHE A 47 -28.12 -29.52 -4.57
CA PHE A 47 -27.25 -28.97 -5.60
C PHE A 47 -26.16 -28.10 -4.98
N LEU A 48 -26.49 -27.24 -4.01
CA LEU A 48 -25.52 -26.44 -3.26
C LEU A 48 -24.56 -27.34 -2.50
N ASP A 49 -25.02 -28.38 -1.80
CA ASP A 49 -24.14 -29.36 -1.14
C ASP A 49 -23.21 -30.08 -2.11
N LYS A 50 -23.67 -30.37 -3.33
CA LYS A 50 -22.84 -30.99 -4.37
C LYS A 50 -21.88 -30.01 -5.04
N ALA A 51 -22.29 -28.75 -5.21
CA ALA A 51 -21.49 -27.69 -5.82
C ALA A 51 -20.46 -27.09 -4.83
N LEU A 52 -20.80 -27.05 -3.55
CA LEU A 52 -19.98 -26.60 -2.42
C LEU A 52 -19.20 -27.74 -1.77
N LYS A 53 -19.46 -29.01 -2.11
CA LYS A 53 -18.46 -30.10 -2.06
C LYS A 53 -17.36 -29.84 -3.08
N THR A 54 -16.71 -28.70 -2.92
CA THR A 54 -15.35 -28.52 -3.39
C THR A 54 -14.50 -29.50 -2.59
N SER A 55 -13.94 -30.45 -3.33
CA SER A 55 -12.74 -31.21 -3.04
C SER A 55 -11.84 -30.49 -2.04
N SER A 56 -11.34 -31.23 -1.04
CA SER A 56 -10.29 -30.78 -0.10
C SER A 56 -9.38 -29.77 -0.79
N ILE A 57 -9.59 -28.49 -0.50
CA ILE A 57 -8.78 -27.44 -1.09
C ILE A 57 -7.40 -27.68 -0.51
N ASP A 58 -6.48 -28.18 -1.34
CA ASP A 58 -5.08 -28.19 -0.96
C ASP A 58 -4.70 -26.72 -0.82
N LEU A 59 -4.55 -26.29 0.44
CA LEU A 59 -4.22 -24.91 0.76
C LEU A 59 -2.93 -24.49 0.07
N ASN A 60 -2.00 -25.41 -0.22
CA ASN A 60 -0.77 -25.10 -0.95
C ASN A 60 -1.06 -24.89 -2.43
N GLU A 61 -1.90 -25.72 -3.05
CA GLU A 61 -2.26 -25.56 -4.47
C GLU A 61 -3.13 -24.31 -4.68
N ALA A 62 -4.06 -24.04 -3.77
CA ALA A 62 -4.86 -22.83 -3.76
C ALA A 62 -3.99 -21.58 -3.54
N TRP A 63 -2.98 -21.69 -2.67
CA TRP A 63 -2.01 -20.61 -2.43
C TRP A 63 -1.05 -20.41 -3.61
N GLU A 64 -0.62 -21.47 -4.29
CA GLU A 64 0.16 -21.37 -5.54
C GLU A 64 -0.66 -20.75 -6.67
N ASN A 65 -1.91 -21.16 -6.84
CA ASN A 65 -2.80 -20.61 -7.86
C ASN A 65 -3.18 -19.16 -7.55
N LEU A 66 -3.37 -18.82 -6.27
CA LEU A 66 -3.51 -17.45 -5.80
C LEU A 66 -2.23 -16.67 -6.11
N ASN A 67 -1.04 -17.18 -5.79
CA ASN A 67 0.22 -16.51 -6.12
C ASN A 67 0.42 -16.32 -7.63
N LYS A 68 0.06 -17.31 -8.45
CA LYS A 68 0.06 -17.20 -9.92
C LYS A 68 -0.91 -16.12 -10.42
N LYS A 69 -2.10 -15.99 -9.81
CA LYS A 69 -3.07 -14.94 -10.16
C LYS A 69 -2.68 -13.56 -9.63
N ILE A 70 -2.18 -13.45 -8.40
CA ILE A 70 -1.66 -12.19 -7.86
C ILE A 70 -0.40 -11.78 -8.68
N ASN A 71 0.35 -12.72 -9.27
CA ASN A 71 1.50 -12.40 -10.13
C ASN A 71 1.10 -11.87 -11.51
N LYS A 72 -0.20 -11.78 -11.82
CA LYS A 72 -0.73 -11.24 -13.05
C LYS A 72 -1.64 -10.04 -12.76
N GLU A 73 -1.04 -8.95 -12.27
CA GLU A 73 -1.55 -7.57 -12.38
C GLU A 73 -0.49 -6.58 -11.86
N GLU A 74 -0.10 -5.65 -12.72
CA GLU A 74 0.74 -4.44 -12.56
C GLU A 74 1.42 -4.24 -11.19
N ARG A 75 2.51 -4.98 -10.95
CA ARG A 75 3.32 -4.82 -9.73
C ARG A 75 4.48 -3.88 -9.98
N GLY A 76 4.20 -2.59 -9.88
CA GLY A 76 5.21 -1.54 -9.72
C GLY A 76 5.43 -1.14 -8.26
N VAL A 77 6.50 -0.41 -8.02
CA VAL A 77 6.88 0.20 -6.72
C VAL A 77 5.72 1.05 -6.14
N PHE A 78 4.84 1.60 -6.98
CA PHE A 78 3.65 2.36 -6.57
C PHE A 78 2.56 1.54 -5.88
N TYR A 79 2.32 0.33 -6.38
CA TYR A 79 1.45 -0.61 -5.68
C TYR A 79 2.08 -1.02 -4.33
N MET A 80 3.42 -1.11 -4.25
CA MET A 80 4.12 -1.32 -2.98
C MET A 80 3.96 -0.13 -2.02
N PHE A 81 3.98 1.11 -2.50
CA PHE A 81 3.67 2.30 -1.68
C PHE A 81 2.22 2.29 -1.16
N LYS A 82 1.26 1.90 -2.00
CA LYS A 82 -0.17 1.85 -1.65
C LYS A 82 -0.52 0.65 -0.74
N LYS A 83 0.14 -0.51 -0.93
CA LYS A 83 -0.10 -1.78 -0.21
C LYS A 83 0.75 -1.94 1.05
N TYR A 84 2.01 -1.50 1.04
CA TYR A 84 2.97 -1.59 2.14
C TYR A 84 3.18 -0.24 2.85
N LYS A 85 2.21 0.68 2.76
CA LYS A 85 2.19 1.95 3.51
C LYS A 85 2.49 1.80 5.01
N LYS A 86 2.13 0.65 5.60
CA LYS A 86 2.43 0.29 7.00
C LYS A 86 3.92 0.00 7.27
N TYR A 87 4.67 -0.41 6.25
CA TYR A 87 6.08 -0.78 6.34
C TYR A 87 7.02 0.35 5.86
N ILE A 88 6.58 1.18 4.90
CA ILE A 88 7.32 2.39 4.46
C ILE A 88 7.32 3.45 5.57
N ALA A 89 6.26 3.53 6.38
CA ALA A 89 6.22 4.36 7.59
C ALA A 89 7.32 3.99 8.61
N ALA A 90 7.67 2.71 8.72
CA ALA A 90 8.75 2.24 9.58
C ALA A 90 10.15 2.61 9.03
N ALA A 91 10.28 2.78 7.72
CA ALA A 91 11.54 3.07 7.06
C ALA A 91 11.77 4.58 6.82
N ALA A 92 10.72 5.40 6.72
CA ALA A 92 10.81 6.87 6.56
C ALA A 92 11.02 7.64 7.88
N ALA A 93 10.71 7.03 9.03
CA ALA A 93 11.14 7.51 10.35
C ALA A 93 12.66 7.58 10.45
N VAL A 94 13.34 6.81 9.60
CA VAL A 94 14.76 6.88 9.36
C VAL A 94 15.02 8.04 8.37
N ALA A 95 14.28 9.19 8.39
CA ALA A 95 14.78 10.56 8.05
C ALA A 95 15.53 11.54 9.06
N VAL A 96 15.06 12.69 9.60
CA VAL A 96 15.53 14.15 9.57
C VAL A 96 16.75 14.96 10.14
N ILE A 97 17.25 14.82 11.38
CA ILE A 97 18.39 15.56 12.05
C ILE A 97 19.54 16.30 11.26
N THR A 98 19.98 16.07 10.01
CA THR A 98 21.18 16.78 9.47
C THR A 98 20.92 18.27 9.13
N ALA A 99 19.68 18.73 9.08
CA ALA A 99 19.37 20.11 8.67
C ALA A 99 19.56 21.17 9.79
N SER A 100 19.79 20.79 11.04
CA SER A 100 19.61 21.72 12.18
C SER A 100 20.86 22.47 12.67
N ILE A 101 21.96 22.53 11.91
CA ILE A 101 23.23 23.15 12.39
C ILE A 101 23.51 24.56 11.81
N ALA A 102 22.66 25.13 10.96
CA ALA A 102 22.88 26.49 10.45
C ALA A 102 21.63 27.37 10.61
N LEU A 103 21.48 28.06 11.75
CA LEU A 103 21.15 29.49 11.90
C LEU A 103 20.69 29.85 13.35
N PRO A 104 20.96 31.07 13.86
CA PRO A 104 20.75 31.48 15.25
C PRO A 104 19.30 31.95 15.58
N PRO A 105 18.95 32.15 16.87
CA PRO A 105 17.59 31.99 17.38
C PRO A 105 16.74 33.27 17.28
N ILE A 106 15.50 33.14 16.83
CA ILE A 106 14.45 34.13 17.07
C ILE A 106 13.30 33.46 17.81
N GLN A 107 12.91 34.12 18.89
CA GLN A 107 11.98 33.67 19.91
C GLN A 107 10.54 33.64 19.39
N LYS A 108 9.78 32.67 19.91
CA LYS A 108 8.30 32.59 19.92
C LYS A 108 7.62 32.37 18.56
N VAL A 109 7.72 31.14 18.06
CA VAL A 109 6.68 30.48 17.27
C VAL A 109 6.60 29.04 17.77
N GLU A 110 5.39 28.49 17.89
CA GLU A 110 5.07 27.17 18.44
C GLU A 110 6.00 26.05 17.92
N ALA A 111 6.38 25.16 18.83
CA ALA A 111 7.42 24.14 18.71
C ALA A 111 7.15 23.04 17.66
N GLU A 112 6.03 23.10 16.92
CA GLU A 112 5.69 22.12 15.88
C GLU A 112 6.53 22.24 14.60
N ILE A 113 7.24 23.36 14.40
CA ILE A 113 8.03 23.62 13.17
C ILE A 113 9.39 22.88 13.17
N LEU A 114 9.85 22.37 14.33
CA LEU A 114 11.22 21.89 14.51
C LEU A 114 11.44 20.41 14.15
N SER A 115 10.38 19.62 13.92
CA SER A 115 10.47 18.16 13.76
C SER A 115 9.97 17.61 12.42
N LEU A 116 10.16 18.35 11.32
CA LEU A 116 9.61 18.02 10.00
C LEU A 116 10.53 17.18 9.10
N PHE A 117 10.03 16.04 8.61
CA PHE A 117 10.70 15.21 7.60
C PHE A 117 10.41 15.66 6.18
N ARG A 118 11.46 16.00 5.41
CA ARG A 118 11.37 16.41 4.00
C ARG A 118 12.11 15.40 3.14
N LEU A 119 11.37 14.39 2.73
CA LEU A 119 11.93 13.23 2.05
C LEU A 119 12.10 13.52 0.55
N ASN A 120 13.32 13.89 0.15
CA ASN A 120 13.61 14.41 -1.19
C ASN A 120 14.59 13.55 -2.01
N ASN A 121 15.24 12.56 -1.40
CA ASN A 121 16.13 11.61 -2.04
C ASN A 121 15.50 10.22 -2.04
N PHE A 122 16.00 9.32 -2.90
CA PHE A 122 15.60 7.92 -2.93
C PHE A 122 16.80 7.01 -2.72
N LYS A 123 16.60 5.93 -1.96
CA LYS A 123 17.55 4.81 -1.89
C LYS A 123 16.79 3.50 -1.84
N THR A 124 17.29 2.49 -2.54
CA THR A 124 16.66 1.17 -2.54
C THR A 124 17.08 0.36 -1.33
N VAL A 125 16.14 -0.43 -0.83
CA VAL A 125 16.38 -1.47 0.16
C VAL A 125 15.83 -2.78 -0.42
N THR A 126 16.73 -3.71 -0.71
CA THR A 126 16.36 -5.01 -1.25
C THR A 126 15.78 -5.89 -0.14
N ILE A 127 14.58 -6.40 -0.38
CA ILE A 127 13.85 -7.34 0.46
C ILE A 127 13.46 -8.52 -0.42
N THR A 128 13.98 -9.70 -0.09
CA THR A 128 13.74 -10.94 -0.85
C THR A 128 12.52 -11.70 -0.30
N PRO A 129 11.94 -12.65 -1.06
CA PRO A 129 10.94 -13.57 -0.53
C PRO A 129 11.45 -14.37 0.68
N ASP A 130 12.73 -14.75 0.67
CA ASP A 130 13.38 -15.48 1.76
C ASP A 130 13.45 -14.64 3.04
N ASP A 131 13.73 -13.33 2.92
CA ASP A 131 13.67 -12.39 4.05
C ASP A 131 12.30 -12.41 4.74
N ILE A 132 11.22 -12.39 3.95
CA ILE A 132 9.85 -12.45 4.46
C ILE A 132 9.55 -13.81 5.11
N GLN A 133 10.00 -14.90 4.48
CA GLN A 133 9.83 -16.24 5.04
C GLN A 133 10.59 -16.41 6.35
N ASN A 134 11.80 -15.84 6.45
CA ASN A 134 12.61 -15.84 7.66
C ASN A 134 11.93 -15.07 8.79
N ILE A 135 11.37 -13.89 8.52
CA ILE A 135 10.55 -13.14 9.48
C ILE A 135 9.40 -14.03 9.96
N LYS A 136 8.62 -14.58 9.04
CA LYS A 136 7.46 -15.43 9.35
C LYS A 136 7.83 -16.65 10.21
N ASN A 137 8.92 -17.34 9.88
CA ASN A 137 9.41 -18.50 10.62
C ASN A 137 9.80 -18.14 12.06
N LYS A 138 10.46 -17.00 12.28
CA LYS A 138 10.81 -16.51 13.63
C LYS A 138 9.55 -16.29 14.49
N PHE A 139 8.48 -15.73 13.92
CA PHE A 139 7.22 -15.55 14.63
C PHE A 139 6.53 -16.89 14.95
N TYR A 140 6.51 -17.83 14.01
CA TYR A 140 5.95 -19.17 14.27
C TYR A 140 6.71 -19.94 15.36
N GLN A 141 8.04 -19.89 15.36
CA GLN A 141 8.88 -20.60 16.34
C GLN A 141 8.71 -20.08 17.77
N THR A 142 8.39 -18.80 17.94
CA THR A 142 8.14 -18.19 19.25
C THR A 142 6.71 -18.36 19.75
N GLY A 143 5.90 -19.18 19.07
CA GLY A 143 4.50 -19.45 19.43
C GLY A 143 3.53 -18.32 19.04
N ASN A 144 4.02 -17.24 18.42
CA ASN A 144 3.22 -16.11 17.96
C ASN A 144 2.63 -16.40 16.57
N LYS A 145 1.59 -17.24 16.53
CA LYS A 145 0.92 -17.64 15.28
C LYS A 145 -0.03 -16.56 14.75
N ASP A 146 -0.59 -15.76 15.65
CA ASP A 146 -1.52 -14.67 15.35
C ASP A 146 -1.00 -13.36 15.97
N ILE A 147 -0.73 -12.38 15.12
CA ILE A 147 -0.25 -11.05 15.54
C ILE A 147 -1.42 -10.07 15.41
N ASP A 148 -2.04 -9.71 16.53
CA ASP A 148 -2.97 -8.57 16.55
C ASP A 148 -2.17 -7.26 16.59
N LEU A 149 -2.27 -6.45 15.54
CA LEU A 149 -1.55 -5.18 15.47
C LEU A 149 -2.06 -4.15 16.49
N LYS A 150 -3.31 -4.28 16.96
CA LYS A 150 -3.89 -3.33 17.94
C LYS A 150 -3.16 -3.35 19.28
N GLN A 151 -2.51 -4.46 19.63
CA GLN A 151 -1.77 -4.55 20.88
C GLN A 151 -0.50 -3.68 20.89
N TYR A 152 0.03 -3.31 19.71
CA TYR A 152 1.28 -2.55 19.59
C TYR A 152 1.05 -1.05 19.39
N GLY A 153 -0.20 -0.61 19.29
CA GLY A 153 -0.54 0.79 19.14
C GLY A 153 -1.77 1.03 18.28
N ASP A 154 -2.01 2.32 18.05
CA ASP A 154 -3.16 2.82 17.30
C ASP A 154 -2.69 3.56 16.05
N ILE A 155 -3.46 3.40 14.96
CA ILE A 155 -3.29 4.15 13.72
C ILE A 155 -4.62 4.81 13.40
N LYS A 156 -4.62 6.14 13.28
CA LYS A 156 -5.77 6.93 12.89
C LYS A 156 -5.48 7.62 11.56
N VAL A 157 -6.35 7.41 10.59
CA VAL A 157 -6.30 8.13 9.31
C VAL A 157 -7.34 9.24 9.37
N ILE A 158 -6.90 10.47 9.13
CA ILE A 158 -7.71 11.69 9.15
C ILE A 158 -7.67 12.30 7.77
N GLY A 159 -8.83 12.41 7.14
CA GLY A 159 -8.96 12.93 5.78
C GLY A 159 -9.95 12.11 4.99
N ASP A 160 -10.24 12.58 3.79
CA ASP A 160 -11.21 12.01 2.87
C ASP A 160 -10.47 11.36 1.70
N TYR A 161 -9.58 10.42 2.05
CA TYR A 161 -8.80 9.65 1.08
C TYR A 161 -9.71 8.73 0.27
N GLY A 162 -9.50 8.65 -1.04
CA GLY A 162 -10.36 7.92 -1.96
C GLY A 162 -11.44 8.78 -2.65
N SER A 163 -11.65 10.04 -2.25
CA SER A 163 -12.43 10.98 -3.06
C SER A 163 -11.50 11.69 -4.05
N SER A 164 -11.84 11.59 -5.33
CA SER A 164 -11.11 12.27 -6.41
C SER A 164 -11.97 13.34 -7.05
N LYS A 165 -11.31 14.40 -7.50
CA LYS A 165 -11.92 15.45 -8.30
C LYS A 165 -11.27 15.48 -9.66
N GLU A 166 -12.08 15.43 -10.71
CA GLU A 166 -11.63 15.52 -12.08
C GLU A 166 -11.42 16.98 -12.51
N PHE A 167 -10.36 17.21 -13.27
CA PHE A 167 -10.01 18.46 -13.92
C PHE A 167 -9.62 18.19 -15.38
N SER A 168 -9.87 19.15 -16.27
CA SER A 168 -9.32 19.10 -17.63
C SER A 168 -7.83 19.43 -17.63
N LYS A 169 -7.04 18.72 -18.44
CA LYS A 169 -5.59 18.96 -18.63
C LYS A 169 -5.25 20.38 -19.07
N ASN A 170 -6.19 21.08 -19.73
CA ASN A 170 -6.00 22.45 -20.18
C ASN A 170 -6.08 23.48 -19.03
N ASN A 171 -6.42 23.07 -17.81
CA ASN A 171 -6.60 23.95 -16.65
C ASN A 171 -5.50 23.74 -15.58
N LEU A 172 -4.23 23.60 -15.98
CA LEU A 172 -3.13 23.31 -15.06
C LEU A 172 -3.00 24.34 -13.92
N ASP A 173 -3.18 25.64 -14.17
CA ASP A 173 -3.08 26.66 -13.13
C ASP A 173 -4.17 26.50 -12.05
N LYS A 174 -5.36 26.05 -12.45
CA LYS A 174 -6.44 25.72 -11.51
C LYS A 174 -6.10 24.50 -10.68
N ILE A 175 -5.48 23.48 -11.28
CA ILE A 175 -5.03 22.28 -10.56
C ILE A 175 -3.94 22.66 -9.55
N LYS A 176 -2.91 23.42 -9.98
CA LYS A 176 -1.83 23.93 -9.12
C LYS A 176 -2.36 24.74 -7.94
N SER A 177 -3.32 25.63 -8.20
CA SER A 177 -3.99 26.40 -7.14
C SER A 177 -4.77 25.51 -6.17
N TYR A 178 -5.45 24.48 -6.69
CA TYR A 178 -6.24 23.55 -5.88
C TYR A 178 -5.37 22.65 -4.99
N VAL A 179 -4.22 22.19 -5.50
CA VAL A 179 -3.31 21.33 -4.74
C VAL A 179 -2.35 22.12 -3.84
N GLY A 180 -2.19 23.43 -4.06
CA GLY A 180 -1.34 24.30 -3.25
C GLY A 180 0.15 24.08 -3.49
N TYR A 181 0.52 23.64 -4.69
CA TYR A 181 1.91 23.52 -5.13
C TYR A 181 2.04 23.59 -6.65
N ASN A 182 3.18 24.07 -7.10
CA ASN A 182 3.53 24.07 -8.52
C ASN A 182 4.12 22.71 -8.90
N PHE A 183 3.84 22.26 -10.12
CA PHE A 183 4.37 21.02 -10.66
C PHE A 183 4.46 21.09 -12.19
N LYS A 184 5.23 20.17 -12.76
CA LYS A 184 5.44 20.00 -14.19
C LYS A 184 4.67 18.80 -14.70
N ILE A 185 4.34 18.77 -15.99
CA ILE A 185 3.79 17.56 -16.62
C ILE A 185 4.59 17.22 -17.87
N PRO A 186 4.68 15.94 -18.26
CA PRO A 186 5.28 15.55 -19.53
C PRO A 186 4.60 16.28 -20.67
N GLN A 187 5.36 16.63 -21.70
CA GLN A 187 4.77 17.03 -22.97
C GLN A 187 4.35 15.77 -23.75
N ASP A 188 3.35 15.91 -24.62
CA ASP A 188 2.98 14.85 -25.55
C ASP A 188 4.22 14.50 -26.40
N VAL A 189 4.61 13.22 -26.36
CA VAL A 189 5.71 12.67 -27.15
C VAL A 189 5.14 11.92 -28.35
N ASP A 190 5.97 11.53 -29.31
CA ASP A 190 5.48 10.91 -30.55
C ASP A 190 4.64 9.65 -30.28
N SER A 191 5.05 8.82 -29.31
CA SER A 191 4.37 7.57 -28.95
C SER A 191 3.11 7.75 -28.08
N PHE A 192 3.02 8.83 -27.28
CA PHE A 192 2.03 8.91 -26.20
C PHE A 192 1.45 10.31 -26.05
N LYS A 193 0.18 10.37 -25.63
CA LYS A 193 -0.51 11.61 -25.27
C LYS A 193 -1.11 11.53 -23.88
N ILE A 194 -1.04 12.64 -23.14
CA ILE A 194 -1.72 12.77 -21.86
C ILE A 194 -3.23 12.84 -22.10
N ARG A 195 -3.98 12.05 -21.32
CA ARG A 195 -5.44 12.02 -21.35
C ARG A 195 -6.03 13.37 -20.93
N ASP A 196 -7.23 13.68 -21.43
CA ASP A 196 -7.85 14.97 -21.17
C ASP A 196 -8.25 15.16 -19.70
N SER A 197 -8.56 14.07 -19.00
CA SER A 197 -8.95 14.05 -17.60
C SER A 197 -7.72 13.85 -16.70
N ILE A 198 -7.53 14.78 -15.76
CA ILE A 198 -6.58 14.71 -14.65
C ILE A 198 -7.37 14.58 -13.36
N TYR A 199 -6.99 13.64 -12.49
CA TYR A 199 -7.66 13.44 -11.22
C TYR A 199 -6.82 13.99 -10.08
N VAL A 200 -7.44 14.70 -9.15
CA VAL A 200 -6.80 15.11 -7.90
C VAL A 200 -7.43 14.35 -6.75
N GLU A 201 -6.62 13.61 -6.00
CA GLU A 201 -7.01 12.95 -4.76
C GLU A 201 -6.65 13.86 -3.57
N LYS A 202 -7.55 13.91 -2.57
CA LYS A 202 -7.30 14.71 -1.37
C LYS A 202 -6.21 14.08 -0.50
N GLY A 203 -5.41 14.95 0.10
CA GLY A 203 -4.44 14.58 1.09
C GLY A 203 -5.08 14.01 2.36
N GLN A 204 -4.24 13.36 3.16
CA GLN A 204 -4.63 12.77 4.43
C GLN A 204 -3.50 12.89 5.44
N SER A 205 -3.88 12.83 6.71
CA SER A 205 -2.97 12.72 7.83
C SER A 205 -3.07 11.31 8.42
N ILE A 206 -1.93 10.70 8.73
CA ILE A 206 -1.86 9.43 9.45
C ILE A 206 -1.23 9.71 10.81
N GLU A 207 -2.01 9.54 11.87
CA GLU A 207 -1.53 9.64 13.24
C GLU A 207 -1.26 8.23 13.78
N PHE A 208 -0.12 8.05 14.45
CA PHE A 208 0.20 6.80 15.11
C PHE A 208 0.66 7.02 16.56
N LYS A 209 0.16 6.16 17.44
CA LYS A 209 0.54 6.06 18.85
C LYS A 209 1.05 4.66 19.09
N LEU A 210 2.21 4.54 19.73
CA LEU A 210 2.83 3.24 20.00
C LEU A 210 2.56 2.81 21.44
N ASN A 211 2.29 1.53 21.63
CA ASN A 211 2.38 0.88 22.93
C ASN A 211 3.81 0.37 23.12
N VAL A 212 4.64 1.22 23.72
CA VAL A 212 6.08 0.98 23.86
C VAL A 212 6.37 -0.23 24.74
N ASP A 213 5.57 -0.46 25.78
CA ASP A 213 5.75 -1.61 26.67
C ASP A 213 5.57 -2.93 25.92
N ASN A 214 4.49 -3.04 25.14
CA ASN A 214 4.22 -4.25 24.35
C ASN A 214 5.27 -4.45 23.25
N ILE A 215 5.73 -3.38 22.60
CA ILE A 215 6.80 -3.48 21.60
C ILE A 215 8.13 -3.88 22.26
N ASN A 216 8.50 -3.28 23.38
CA ASN A 216 9.73 -3.59 24.10
C ASN A 216 9.71 -5.02 24.66
N ASN A 217 8.56 -5.51 25.11
CA ASN A 217 8.38 -6.90 25.51
C ASN A 217 8.55 -7.84 24.30
N LEU A 218 8.00 -7.50 23.14
CA LEU A 218 8.21 -8.26 21.91
C LEU A 218 9.70 -8.31 21.54
N ILE A 219 10.40 -7.16 21.58
CA ILE A 219 11.85 -7.11 21.31
C ILE A 219 12.61 -8.07 22.25
N LYS A 220 12.30 -8.05 23.56
CA LYS A 220 12.94 -8.94 24.55
C LYS A 220 12.63 -10.42 24.30
N THR A 221 11.39 -10.77 23.93
CA THR A 221 11.00 -12.16 23.62
C THR A 221 11.83 -12.75 22.48
N PHE A 222 12.23 -11.91 21.52
CA PHE A 222 13.08 -12.32 20.41
C PHE A 222 14.58 -12.10 20.69
N GLY A 223 14.97 -11.86 21.95
CA GLY A 223 16.37 -11.72 22.38
C GLY A 223 17.01 -10.37 22.08
N GLY A 224 16.24 -9.37 21.65
CA GLY A 224 16.74 -8.02 21.42
C GLY A 224 16.93 -7.23 22.72
N ASN A 225 17.95 -6.37 22.74
CA ASN A 225 18.27 -5.50 23.89
C ASN A 225 18.19 -4.00 23.57
N LYS A 226 17.98 -3.64 22.30
CA LYS A 226 17.79 -2.26 21.84
C LYS A 226 16.30 -1.93 21.89
N LEU A 227 15.90 -1.22 22.94
CA LEU A 227 14.50 -0.92 23.25
C LEU A 227 14.11 0.48 22.78
N LEU A 228 12.83 0.67 22.47
CA LEU A 228 12.25 1.98 22.24
C LEU A 228 12.29 2.80 23.55
N PRO A 229 12.55 4.13 23.48
CA PRO A 229 12.50 5.01 24.64
C PRO A 229 11.13 5.00 25.32
N GLU A 230 11.07 4.89 26.65
CA GLU A 230 9.81 4.84 27.40
C GLU A 230 8.97 6.12 27.23
N ASN A 231 9.62 7.27 27.07
CA ASN A 231 8.94 8.55 26.87
C ASN A 231 8.21 8.67 25.52
N LEU A 232 8.35 7.67 24.64
CA LEU A 232 7.63 7.51 23.38
C LEU A 232 6.20 6.98 23.58
N ASN A 233 5.90 6.38 24.74
CA ASN A 233 4.65 5.66 24.94
C ASN A 233 3.45 6.61 24.79
N GLU A 234 2.46 6.18 23.99
CA GLU A 234 1.24 6.94 23.67
C GLU A 234 1.44 8.32 23.01
N LYS A 235 2.69 8.72 22.75
CA LYS A 235 2.98 9.96 22.02
C LYS A 235 2.54 9.82 20.57
N THR A 236 1.99 10.91 20.03
CA THR A 236 1.41 10.92 18.69
C THR A 236 2.42 11.40 17.68
N PHE A 237 2.78 10.53 16.77
CA PHE A 237 3.44 10.92 15.53
C PHE A 237 2.39 11.18 14.46
N LYS A 238 2.73 12.04 13.50
CA LYS A 238 1.83 12.39 12.41
C LYS A 238 2.58 12.37 11.09
N ILE A 239 1.98 11.76 10.07
CA ILE A 239 2.46 11.81 8.68
C ILE A 239 1.43 12.59 7.89
N ILE A 240 1.85 13.67 7.25
CA ILE A 240 1.01 14.50 6.40
C ILE A 240 1.32 14.14 4.94
N LEU A 241 0.29 13.66 4.26
CA LEU A 241 0.29 13.40 2.83
C LEU A 241 -0.56 14.49 2.17
N GLY A 242 0.06 15.32 1.33
CA GLY A 242 -0.65 16.37 0.60
C GLY A 242 -1.60 15.81 -0.47
N ASN A 243 -2.38 16.69 -1.10
CA ASN A 243 -3.16 16.34 -2.29
C ASN A 243 -2.23 15.78 -3.37
N SER A 244 -2.67 14.74 -4.09
CA SER A 244 -1.92 14.16 -5.20
C SER A 244 -2.65 14.38 -6.52
N VAL A 245 -1.89 14.63 -7.58
CA VAL A 245 -2.37 14.71 -8.95
C VAL A 245 -2.06 13.39 -9.64
N HIS A 246 -3.08 12.72 -10.15
CA HIS A 246 -2.96 11.52 -10.96
C HIS A 246 -3.24 11.85 -12.41
N ILE A 247 -2.25 11.57 -13.25
CA ILE A 247 -2.30 11.72 -14.69
C ILE A 247 -2.12 10.34 -15.31
N SER A 248 -2.94 10.00 -16.31
CA SER A 248 -2.71 8.82 -17.12
C SER A 248 -2.48 9.23 -18.58
N SER A 249 -1.72 8.42 -19.28
CA SER A 249 -1.42 8.59 -20.70
C SER A 249 -1.93 7.39 -21.49
N THR A 250 -2.15 7.59 -22.78
CA THR A 250 -2.54 6.54 -23.73
C THR A 250 -1.62 6.61 -24.95
N ASP A 251 -1.55 5.52 -25.72
CA ASP A 251 -0.89 5.53 -27.02
C ASP A 251 -1.57 6.57 -27.90
N ARG A 252 -0.78 7.32 -28.65
CA ARG A 252 -1.29 8.42 -29.46
C ARG A 252 -2.34 7.95 -30.48
N ASN A 253 -2.17 6.73 -30.99
CA ASN A 253 -3.04 6.09 -31.98
C ASN A 253 -4.29 5.46 -31.37
N GLU A 254 -4.33 5.32 -30.03
CA GLU A 254 -5.47 4.75 -29.34
C GLU A 254 -6.49 5.82 -28.91
N SER A 255 -7.73 5.37 -28.72
CA SER A 255 -8.78 6.20 -28.14
C SER A 255 -8.53 6.41 -26.65
N ASP A 256 -8.94 7.57 -26.17
CA ASP A 256 -8.89 7.91 -24.75
C ASP A 256 -9.88 7.03 -23.98
N SER A 257 -9.38 5.95 -23.39
CA SER A 257 -10.15 4.93 -22.67
C SER A 257 -9.38 4.46 -21.45
N SER A 258 -10.10 4.13 -20.38
CA SER A 258 -9.49 3.59 -19.15
C SER A 258 -8.83 2.22 -19.34
N LYS A 259 -9.10 1.54 -20.47
CA LYS A 259 -8.49 0.23 -20.82
C LYS A 259 -7.15 0.38 -21.56
N ASN A 260 -6.82 1.59 -21.98
CA ASN A 260 -5.73 1.90 -22.90
C ASN A 260 -4.68 2.79 -22.21
N ILE A 261 -4.36 2.48 -20.95
CA ILE A 261 -3.38 3.25 -20.18
C ILE A 261 -1.99 2.71 -20.49
N SER A 262 -1.12 3.56 -21.03
CA SER A 262 0.28 3.22 -21.30
C SER A 262 1.16 3.49 -20.09
N TYR A 263 1.01 4.68 -19.49
CA TYR A 263 1.66 5.02 -18.23
C TYR A 263 0.76 5.88 -17.33
N GLY A 264 1.03 5.78 -16.04
CA GLY A 264 0.52 6.66 -15.00
C GLY A 264 1.63 7.56 -14.47
N LEU A 265 1.25 8.74 -14.02
CA LEU A 265 2.09 9.70 -13.32
C LEU A 265 1.33 10.22 -12.09
N ASP A 266 1.84 9.90 -10.91
CA ASP A 266 1.42 10.51 -9.66
C ASP A 266 2.38 11.64 -9.29
N ILE A 267 1.81 12.79 -8.91
CA ILE A 267 2.55 13.97 -8.51
C ILE A 267 2.05 14.39 -7.12
N MET A 268 2.98 14.58 -6.18
CA MET A 268 2.63 15.05 -4.84
C MET A 268 3.79 15.82 -4.21
N LYS A 269 3.48 16.69 -3.24
CA LYS A 269 4.51 17.19 -2.33
C LYS A 269 5.10 16.04 -1.54
N ALA A 270 6.39 16.13 -1.24
CA ALA A 270 7.07 15.19 -0.38
C ALA A 270 6.31 15.05 0.96
N PRO A 271 6.10 13.82 1.46
CA PRO A 271 5.46 13.59 2.75
C PRO A 271 6.20 14.29 3.88
N GLU A 272 5.42 14.82 4.80
CA GLU A 272 5.90 15.46 6.01
C GLU A 272 5.65 14.54 7.21
N ILE A 273 6.65 14.34 8.08
CA ILE A 273 6.49 13.60 9.34
C ILE A 273 6.71 14.58 10.48
N ILE A 274 5.84 14.56 11.48
CA ILE A 274 5.91 15.33 12.71
C ILE A 274 6.18 14.36 13.86
N VAL A 275 7.21 14.67 14.64
CA VAL A 275 7.66 13.87 15.79
C VAL A 275 7.30 14.60 17.08
N PRO A 276 6.79 13.90 18.11
CA PRO A 276 6.51 14.48 19.41
C PRO A 276 7.75 15.10 20.07
N ASP A 277 7.53 16.18 20.84
CA ASP A 277 8.59 16.85 21.59
C ASP A 277 9.27 15.94 22.63
N GLY A 278 10.58 16.14 22.80
CA GLY A 278 11.38 15.45 23.81
C GLY A 278 11.76 14.00 23.47
N ILE A 279 11.48 13.54 22.25
CA ILE A 279 11.87 12.20 21.78
C ILE A 279 13.28 12.20 21.18
N ASP A 280 14.15 11.32 21.70
CA ASP A 280 15.45 11.03 21.11
C ASP A 280 15.29 10.08 19.91
N ILE A 281 15.16 10.64 18.72
CA ILE A 281 14.89 9.88 17.51
C ILE A 281 16.09 9.01 17.06
N GLU A 282 17.32 9.31 17.50
CA GLU A 282 18.47 8.42 17.22
C GLU A 282 18.33 7.11 18.01
N LYS A 283 17.85 7.17 19.26
CA LYS A 283 17.50 5.96 20.02
C LYS A 283 16.33 5.19 19.40
N VAL A 284 15.32 5.90 18.89
CA VAL A 284 14.21 5.26 18.16
C VAL A 284 14.74 4.55 16.91
N ARG A 285 15.61 5.19 16.12
CA ARG A 285 16.26 4.54 14.96
C ARG A 285 17.08 3.33 15.36
N ASP A 286 17.92 3.46 16.39
CA ASP A 286 18.76 2.36 16.88
C ASP A 286 17.89 1.16 17.29
N ALA A 287 16.79 1.39 17.99
CA ALA A 287 15.83 0.35 18.36
C ALA A 287 15.17 -0.31 17.14
N VAL A 288 14.68 0.49 16.17
CA VAL A 288 14.00 -0.02 14.96
C VAL A 288 14.95 -0.85 14.11
N ILE A 289 16.15 -0.35 13.80
CA ILE A 289 17.13 -1.05 12.96
C ILE A 289 17.59 -2.36 13.61
N ASN A 290 17.71 -2.38 14.95
CA ASN A 290 18.13 -3.57 15.69
C ASN A 290 16.97 -4.44 16.17
N MET A 291 15.76 -4.28 15.60
CA MET A 291 14.66 -5.19 15.90
C MET A 291 15.05 -6.63 15.53
N PRO A 292 14.94 -7.60 16.46
CA PRO A 292 15.50 -8.94 16.30
C PRO A 292 14.80 -9.79 15.22
N PHE A 293 13.62 -9.37 14.78
CA PHE A 293 12.90 -9.97 13.66
C PHE A 293 13.33 -9.43 12.29
N ILE A 294 14.03 -8.29 12.20
CA ILE A 294 14.53 -7.77 10.91
C ILE A 294 15.70 -8.65 10.43
N PRO A 295 15.72 -9.09 9.16
CA PRO A 295 16.85 -9.81 8.58
C PRO A 295 18.13 -8.97 8.58
N ASP A 296 19.27 -9.62 8.82
CA ASP A 296 20.56 -8.95 9.02
C ASP A 296 20.98 -8.10 7.81
N ASP A 297 20.68 -8.55 6.59
CA ASP A 297 21.05 -7.82 5.37
C ASP A 297 20.14 -6.62 5.13
N VAL A 298 18.85 -6.73 5.42
CA VAL A 298 17.93 -5.59 5.44
C VAL A 298 18.38 -4.56 6.49
N ARG A 299 18.76 -5.02 7.69
CA ARG A 299 19.32 -4.16 8.74
C ARG A 299 20.55 -3.38 8.26
N LYS A 300 21.53 -4.07 7.66
CA LYS A 300 22.75 -3.42 7.14
C LYS A 300 22.44 -2.39 6.07
N GLN A 301 21.53 -2.69 5.14
CA GLN A 301 21.10 -1.77 4.09
C GLN A 301 20.48 -0.50 4.68
N ILE A 302 19.52 -0.64 5.60
CA ILE A 302 18.87 0.51 6.27
C ILE A 302 19.88 1.32 7.10
N ALA A 303 20.81 0.64 7.78
CA ALA A 303 21.88 1.30 8.55
C ALA A 303 22.86 2.07 7.64
N SER A 304 23.07 1.63 6.40
CA SER A 304 23.98 2.29 5.44
C SER A 304 23.46 3.63 4.93
N ILE A 305 22.16 3.89 5.02
CA ILE A 305 21.55 5.18 4.66
C ILE A 305 21.95 6.19 5.74
N LYS A 306 23.00 6.98 5.48
CA LYS A 306 23.55 7.97 6.43
C LYS A 306 22.72 9.24 6.45
N ASP A 307 22.36 9.76 5.28
CA ASP A 307 21.42 10.88 5.08
C ASP A 307 19.98 10.37 5.09
N TRP A 308 19.73 9.49 6.05
CA TRP A 308 18.46 8.88 6.36
C TRP A 308 17.37 9.94 6.20
N LYS A 309 17.70 11.09 6.81
CA LYS A 309 17.28 12.50 6.91
C LYS A 309 16.40 13.09 5.86
N SER A 310 16.69 12.71 4.64
CA SER A 310 16.08 13.28 3.48
C SER A 310 15.75 12.19 2.48
N THR A 311 15.78 10.92 2.89
CA THR A 311 15.79 9.79 1.97
C THR A 311 14.58 8.91 2.20
N ILE A 312 13.84 8.65 1.13
CA ILE A 312 12.79 7.65 1.06
C ILE A 312 13.46 6.31 0.73
N PRO A 313 13.44 5.34 1.65
CA PRO A 313 13.81 3.97 1.33
C PRO A 313 12.71 3.34 0.46
N LEU A 314 13.09 2.90 -0.73
CA LEU A 314 12.23 2.21 -1.68
C LEU A 314 12.46 0.70 -1.56
N PRO A 315 11.47 -0.08 -1.12
CA PRO A 315 11.61 -1.53 -1.10
C PRO A 315 11.67 -2.05 -2.53
N VAL A 316 12.65 -2.89 -2.81
CA VAL A 316 12.85 -3.57 -4.10
C VAL A 316 13.09 -5.05 -3.90
N THR A 317 12.93 -5.84 -4.94
CA THR A 317 13.29 -7.27 -4.94
C THR A 317 14.57 -7.48 -5.74
N ASP A 318 15.24 -8.60 -5.51
CA ASP A 318 16.38 -9.08 -6.28
C ASP A 318 16.06 -9.39 -7.75
N ALA A 319 14.78 -9.55 -8.09
CA ALA A 319 14.30 -9.70 -9.46
C ALA A 319 14.17 -8.36 -10.23
N GLU A 320 14.41 -7.22 -9.58
CA GLU A 320 14.30 -5.89 -10.18
C GLU A 320 15.67 -5.34 -10.59
N THR A 321 15.71 -4.67 -11.75
CA THR A 321 16.86 -3.89 -12.20
C THR A 321 16.71 -2.45 -11.76
N ILE A 322 17.74 -1.92 -11.11
CA ILE A 322 17.76 -0.59 -10.51
C ILE A 322 18.78 0.28 -11.25
N LYS A 323 18.40 1.50 -11.60
CA LYS A 323 19.26 2.49 -12.26
C LYS A 323 19.07 3.85 -11.60
N ASP A 324 20.13 4.36 -10.98
CA ASP A 324 20.18 5.77 -10.56
C ASP A 324 20.24 6.65 -11.82
N VAL A 325 19.42 7.71 -11.87
CA VAL A 325 19.32 8.61 -13.02
C VAL A 325 19.38 10.07 -12.58
N THR A 326 19.72 10.95 -13.52
CA THR A 326 19.61 12.40 -13.35
C THR A 326 18.80 12.94 -14.52
N ILE A 327 17.64 13.54 -14.24
CA ILE A 327 16.68 14.03 -15.24
C ILE A 327 16.49 15.52 -15.00
N ASN A 328 16.83 16.36 -15.98
CA ASN A 328 16.75 17.82 -15.88
C ASN A 328 17.45 18.39 -14.63
N GLY A 329 18.59 17.79 -14.24
CA GLY A 329 19.36 18.16 -13.04
C GLY A 329 18.87 17.56 -11.72
N ASN A 330 17.72 16.86 -11.73
CA ASN A 330 17.11 16.24 -10.56
C ASN A 330 17.49 14.77 -10.45
N LYS A 331 17.82 14.30 -9.24
CA LYS A 331 18.13 12.89 -9.00
C LYS A 331 16.86 12.06 -8.95
N GLY A 332 16.88 10.92 -9.62
CA GLY A 332 15.80 9.96 -9.62
C GLY A 332 16.32 8.53 -9.65
N ILE A 333 15.38 7.59 -9.60
CA ILE A 333 15.68 6.17 -9.64
C ILE A 333 14.66 5.45 -10.51
N VAL A 334 15.17 4.63 -11.41
CA VAL A 334 14.37 3.75 -12.26
C VAL A 334 14.46 2.35 -11.73
N ILE A 335 13.30 1.72 -11.52
CA ILE A 335 13.16 0.35 -11.06
C ILE A 335 12.33 -0.38 -12.11
N SER A 336 12.91 -1.43 -12.69
CA SER A 336 12.26 -2.17 -13.76
C SER A 336 12.32 -3.67 -13.55
N ARG A 337 11.33 -4.37 -14.07
CA ARG A 337 11.25 -5.82 -14.03
C ARG A 337 10.77 -6.37 -15.36
N LYS A 338 11.44 -7.44 -15.79
CA LYS A 338 11.07 -8.20 -16.97
C LYS A 338 10.34 -9.46 -16.54
N PHE A 339 9.22 -9.75 -17.17
CA PHE A 339 8.47 -11.00 -16.96
C PHE A 339 8.46 -11.78 -18.27
N ASP A 340 8.83 -13.05 -18.19
CA ASP A 340 8.69 -13.99 -19.29
C ASP A 340 7.30 -14.62 -19.21
N VAL A 341 6.38 -14.17 -20.07
CA VAL A 341 5.00 -14.64 -20.08
C VAL A 341 4.75 -15.41 -21.38
N SER A 342 5.12 -16.69 -21.38
CA SER A 342 4.68 -17.76 -22.30
C SER A 342 4.63 -17.46 -23.82
N SER A 343 5.25 -16.37 -24.29
CA SER A 343 5.45 -15.94 -25.69
C SER A 343 5.84 -14.46 -25.84
N ASN A 344 5.63 -13.60 -24.84
CA ASN A 344 6.01 -12.18 -24.88
C ASN A 344 6.77 -11.74 -23.61
N LEU A 345 7.72 -10.83 -23.79
CA LEU A 345 8.46 -10.18 -22.71
C LEU A 345 7.68 -8.95 -22.24
N GLU A 346 7.05 -9.02 -21.07
CA GLU A 346 6.43 -7.85 -20.45
C GLU A 346 7.49 -7.08 -19.64
N VAL A 347 7.50 -5.75 -19.79
CA VAL A 347 8.42 -4.87 -19.07
C VAL A 347 7.61 -3.90 -18.22
N TYR A 348 7.81 -3.96 -16.90
CA TYR A 348 7.25 -2.96 -16.00
C TYR A 348 8.38 -2.04 -15.58
N SER A 349 8.19 -0.73 -15.77
CA SER A 349 9.17 0.29 -15.40
C SER A 349 8.52 1.31 -14.50
N ASN A 350 9.19 1.65 -13.41
CA ASN A 350 8.81 2.71 -12.50
C ASN A 350 9.95 3.72 -12.42
N LEU A 351 9.62 5.00 -12.34
CA LEU A 351 10.59 6.07 -12.12
C LEU A 351 10.09 6.95 -10.98
N ALA A 352 10.94 7.13 -9.97
CA ALA A 352 10.73 8.12 -8.93
C ALA A 352 11.72 9.27 -9.11
N LEU A 353 11.23 10.50 -9.13
CA LEU A 353 12.01 11.73 -9.28
C LEU A 353 11.55 12.75 -8.25
N ASN A 354 12.49 13.53 -7.71
CA ASN A 354 12.17 14.68 -6.87
C ASN A 354 12.66 15.95 -7.54
N ASP A 355 11.75 16.89 -7.80
CA ASP A 355 12.06 18.24 -8.27
C ASP A 355 11.60 19.23 -7.20
N ASN A 356 12.55 19.78 -6.45
CA ASN A 356 12.32 20.82 -5.44
C ASN A 356 11.22 20.48 -4.41
N GLY A 357 11.20 19.24 -3.90
CA GLY A 357 10.22 18.80 -2.90
C GLY A 357 8.88 18.37 -3.48
N VAL A 358 8.74 18.34 -4.81
CA VAL A 358 7.65 17.68 -5.51
C VAL A 358 8.15 16.34 -6.05
N ILE A 359 7.44 15.29 -5.68
CA ILE A 359 7.74 13.92 -6.05
C ILE A 359 6.90 13.55 -7.27
N TYR A 360 7.57 13.00 -8.29
CA TYR A 360 6.98 12.48 -9.52
C TYR A 360 7.21 10.99 -9.58
N LEU A 361 6.13 10.27 -9.82
CA LEU A 361 6.02 8.84 -9.64
C LEU A 361 5.42 8.26 -10.90
N PHE A 362 6.27 7.79 -11.81
CA PHE A 362 5.85 7.21 -13.07
C PHE A 362 5.71 5.70 -12.96
N SER A 363 4.61 5.15 -13.48
CA SER A 363 4.39 3.72 -13.65
C SER A 363 4.07 3.42 -15.10
N GLY A 364 4.93 2.65 -15.78
CA GLY A 364 4.73 2.23 -17.16
C GLY A 364 4.59 0.72 -17.28
N SER A 365 3.56 0.29 -17.98
CA SER A 365 3.34 -1.11 -18.37
C SER A 365 3.75 -1.28 -19.82
N ASN A 366 4.62 -2.25 -20.11
CA ASN A 366 5.27 -2.46 -21.41
C ASN A 366 6.05 -1.24 -21.95
N ILE A 367 6.55 -0.40 -21.04
CA ILE A 367 7.40 0.75 -21.37
C ILE A 367 8.81 0.47 -20.88
N SER A 368 9.79 0.69 -21.74
CA SER A 368 11.20 0.50 -21.38
C SER A 368 11.69 1.57 -20.39
N PRO A 369 12.71 1.27 -19.55
CA PRO A 369 13.31 2.25 -18.66
C PRO A 369 13.75 3.55 -19.36
N ASP A 370 14.38 3.43 -20.53
CA ASP A 370 14.91 4.58 -21.27
C ASP A 370 13.79 5.42 -21.91
N GLU A 371 12.68 4.80 -22.31
CA GLU A 371 11.50 5.53 -22.78
C GLU A 371 10.81 6.28 -21.64
N LEU A 372 10.70 5.68 -20.44
CA LEU A 372 10.17 6.35 -19.26
C LEU A 372 11.03 7.55 -18.84
N ILE A 373 12.36 7.43 -18.96
CA ILE A 373 13.29 8.53 -18.73
C ILE A 373 13.03 9.67 -19.73
N LYS A 374 12.90 9.36 -21.04
CA LYS A 374 12.60 10.38 -22.06
C LYS A 374 11.28 11.11 -21.82
N ILE A 375 10.25 10.40 -21.35
CA ILE A 375 8.96 11.00 -20.97
C ILE A 375 9.17 11.98 -19.80
N ALA A 376 9.95 11.61 -18.79
CA ALA A 376 10.23 12.48 -17.66
C ALA A 376 11.14 13.67 -18.03
N GLU A 377 12.07 13.52 -18.97
CA GLU A 377 12.89 14.61 -19.51
C GLU A 377 12.04 15.68 -20.22
N SER A 378 10.90 15.30 -20.79
CA SER A 378 10.00 16.22 -21.49
C SER A 378 9.21 17.15 -20.56
N MET A 379 9.22 16.92 -19.24
CA MET A 379 8.41 17.67 -18.28
C MET A 379 8.70 19.18 -18.29
N ARG A 380 7.64 20.00 -18.27
CA ARG A 380 7.72 21.47 -18.24
C ARG A 380 6.77 22.10 -17.22
#